data_AF-A0A109W804-F1
#
_entry.id   AF-A0A109W804-F1
#
_cell.length_a   1.000
_cell.length_b   1.000
_cell.length_c   1.000
_cell.angle_alpha   90.00
_cell.angle_beta   90.00
_cell.angle_gamma   90.00
#
_symmetry.space_group_name_H-M   'P 1'
#
loop_
_entity.id
_entity.type
_entity.pdbx_description
1 polymer ?
#
loop_
_entity_poly.entity_id
_entity_poly.type
_entity_poly.pdbx_seq_one_letter_code
_entity_poly.pdbx_strand_id
1 'polypeptide(L)'
;MTNKIKFKNNLRILREKKKYSLGQLSQKLDIPKTTLSRYEVGERKISSINLMKLSSFFKVSPEYLLGFEDDKKKDNIITKEQLTKDNMAFFEAKDISDEDKKEMIELLQEFYYKQKYEK
;
A
#
# COMPACT_ATOMS: atom_id res chain seq x y z
N MET A 1 -22.17 -17.63 -28.38
CA MET A 1 -22.06 -16.44 -27.52
C MET A 1 -20.69 -16.46 -26.87
N THR A 2 -19.77 -15.59 -27.29
CA THR A 2 -18.41 -15.53 -26.74
C THR A 2 -18.49 -15.03 -25.30
N ASN A 3 -18.18 -15.92 -24.36
CA ASN A 3 -18.10 -15.57 -22.93
C ASN A 3 -16.94 -14.58 -22.77
N LYS A 4 -17.27 -13.29 -22.70
CA LYS A 4 -16.30 -12.20 -22.65
C LYS A 4 -15.59 -12.29 -21.31
N ILE A 5 -14.32 -12.71 -21.32
CA ILE A 5 -13.50 -12.81 -20.11
C ILE A 5 -13.52 -11.44 -19.40
N LYS A 6 -14.14 -11.41 -18.22
CA LYS A 6 -14.25 -10.20 -17.40
C LYS A 6 -12.95 -10.07 -16.60
N PHE A 7 -12.17 -9.03 -16.87
CA PHE A 7 -10.93 -8.78 -16.12
C PHE A 7 -11.28 -8.25 -14.73
N LYS A 8 -11.14 -9.08 -13.70
CA LYS A 8 -11.23 -8.66 -12.31
C LYS A 8 -10.03 -7.77 -11.98
N ASN A 9 -10.25 -6.68 -11.26
CA ASN A 9 -9.22 -5.77 -10.77
C ASN A 9 -9.72 -5.06 -9.49
N ASN A 10 -8.82 -4.41 -8.77
CA ASN A 10 -9.11 -3.79 -7.47
C ASN A 10 -9.43 -2.28 -7.56
N LEU A 11 -9.56 -1.71 -8.77
CA LEU A 11 -9.75 -0.27 -8.95
C LEU A 11 -10.98 0.28 -8.23
N ARG A 12 -12.12 -0.42 -8.35
CA ARG A 12 -13.36 -0.01 -7.70
C ARG A 12 -13.22 0.03 -6.17
N ILE A 13 -12.60 -1.00 -5.61
CA ILE A 13 -12.34 -1.13 -4.17
C ILE A 13 -11.47 0.03 -3.70
N LEU A 14 -10.38 0.32 -4.41
CA LEU A 14 -9.46 1.42 -4.10
C LEU A 14 -10.16 2.80 -4.17
N ARG A 15 -10.98 3.03 -5.19
CA ARG A 15 -11.75 4.26 -5.35
C ARG A 15 -12.76 4.45 -4.21
N GLU A 16 -13.51 3.41 -3.88
CA GLU A 16 -14.53 3.44 -2.83
C GLU A 16 -13.91 3.58 -1.42
N LYS A 17 -12.78 2.91 -1.14
CA LYS A 17 -12.00 3.10 0.10
C LYS A 17 -11.58 4.56 0.31
N LYS A 18 -11.23 5.27 -0.77
CA LYS A 18 -10.91 6.71 -0.73
C LYS A 18 -12.13 7.63 -0.82
N LYS A 19 -13.35 7.08 -0.86
CA LYS A 19 -14.63 7.80 -0.98
C LYS A 19 -14.72 8.72 -2.20
N TYR A 20 -14.06 8.36 -3.30
CA TYR A 20 -14.14 9.13 -4.53
C TYR A 20 -15.28 8.65 -5.44
N SER A 21 -16.02 9.59 -6.02
CA SER A 21 -16.85 9.30 -7.19
C SER A 21 -15.98 9.08 -8.43
N LEU A 22 -16.52 8.39 -9.45
CA LEU A 22 -15.82 8.26 -10.73
C LEU A 22 -15.49 9.62 -11.36
N GLY A 23 -16.32 10.65 -11.14
CA GLY A 23 -16.07 12.01 -11.64
C GLY A 23 -14.90 12.69 -10.92
N GLN A 24 -14.81 12.53 -9.60
CA GLN A 24 -13.68 13.05 -8.81
C GLN A 24 -12.37 12.37 -9.19
N LEU A 25 -12.37 11.04 -9.34
CA LEU A 25 -11.19 10.30 -9.77
C LEU A 25 -10.77 10.70 -11.20
N SER A 26 -11.76 10.91 -12.08
CA SER A 26 -11.55 11.36 -13.45
C SER A 26 -10.82 12.69 -13.51
N GLN A 27 -11.27 13.69 -12.75
CA GLN A 27 -10.63 15.00 -12.66
C GLN A 27 -9.21 14.93 -12.08
N LYS A 28 -9.01 14.10 -11.03
CA LYS A 28 -7.70 13.98 -10.38
C LYS A 28 -6.63 13.33 -11.26
N LEU A 29 -7.04 12.38 -12.09
CA LEU A 29 -6.12 11.57 -12.89
C LEU A 29 -6.16 11.89 -14.37
N ASP A 30 -6.98 12.83 -14.81
CA ASP A 30 -7.19 13.12 -16.23
C ASP A 30 -7.45 11.83 -17.04
N ILE A 31 -8.37 10.99 -16.53
CA ILE A 31 -8.84 9.78 -17.19
C ILE A 31 -10.35 9.91 -17.35
N PRO A 32 -10.93 9.77 -18.55
CA PRO A 32 -12.37 9.93 -18.73
C PRO A 32 -13.20 9.03 -17.80
N LYS A 33 -14.26 9.58 -17.22
CA LYS A 33 -15.18 8.86 -16.31
C LYS A 33 -15.67 7.54 -16.92
N THR A 34 -16.00 7.55 -18.21
CA THR A 34 -16.44 6.38 -18.98
C THR A 34 -15.35 5.31 -19.08
N THR A 35 -14.10 5.74 -19.27
CA THR A 35 -12.92 4.85 -19.28
C THR A 35 -12.71 4.20 -17.91
N LEU A 36 -12.75 4.97 -16.82
CA LEU A 36 -12.66 4.44 -15.45
C LEU A 36 -13.79 3.45 -15.15
N SER A 37 -15.04 3.77 -15.55
CA SER A 37 -16.17 2.86 -15.38
C SER A 37 -15.94 1.52 -16.08
N ARG A 38 -15.46 1.54 -17.34
CA ARG A 38 -15.17 0.32 -18.11
C ARG A 38 -13.98 -0.47 -17.54
N TYR A 39 -13.02 0.21 -16.92
CA TYR A 39 -11.95 -0.45 -16.17
C TYR A 39 -12.52 -1.18 -14.95
N GLU A 40 -13.33 -0.53 -14.12
CA GLU A 40 -13.88 -1.12 -12.89
C GLU A 40 -14.75 -2.36 -13.13
N VAL A 41 -15.51 -2.38 -14.24
CA VAL A 41 -16.32 -3.54 -14.59
C VAL A 41 -15.57 -4.60 -15.41
N GLY A 42 -14.30 -4.35 -15.74
CA GLY A 42 -13.47 -5.30 -16.51
C GLY A 42 -13.83 -5.37 -17.99
N GLU A 43 -14.59 -4.42 -18.53
CA GLU A 43 -14.95 -4.33 -19.96
C GLU A 43 -13.79 -3.85 -20.82
N ARG A 44 -12.83 -3.13 -20.22
CA ARG A 44 -11.63 -2.62 -20.89
C ARG A 44 -10.41 -2.90 -20.02
N LYS A 45 -9.32 -3.38 -20.64
CA LYS A 45 -8.01 -3.47 -19.98
C LYS A 45 -7.45 -2.08 -19.69
N ILE A 46 -6.81 -1.94 -18.53
CA ILE A 46 -6.09 -0.72 -18.15
C ILE A 46 -4.80 -0.66 -18.99
N SER A 47 -4.52 0.48 -19.63
CA SER A 47 -3.26 0.67 -20.35
C SER A 47 -2.10 0.78 -19.36
N SER A 48 -0.87 0.44 -19.76
CA SER A 48 0.32 0.56 -18.91
C SER A 48 0.47 1.96 -18.31
N ILE A 49 0.25 3.01 -19.12
CA ILE A 49 0.30 4.41 -18.67
C ILE A 49 -0.72 4.68 -17.56
N ASN A 50 -1.99 4.30 -17.76
CA ASN A 50 -3.03 4.52 -16.76
C ASN A 50 -2.85 3.62 -15.55
N LEU A 51 -2.32 2.41 -15.73
CA LEU A 51 -1.99 1.49 -14.65
C LEU A 51 -0.97 2.12 -13.70
N MET A 52 0.15 2.63 -14.23
CA MET A 52 1.14 3.34 -13.42
C MET A 52 0.53 4.56 -12.72
N LYS A 53 -0.27 5.36 -13.43
CA LYS A 53 -0.93 6.55 -12.88
C LYS A 53 -1.86 6.20 -11.70
N LEU A 54 -2.67 5.16 -11.86
CA LEU A 54 -3.60 4.68 -10.84
C LEU A 54 -2.84 4.07 -9.66
N SER A 55 -1.86 3.21 -9.92
CA SER A 55 -1.04 2.57 -8.89
C SER A 55 -0.29 3.60 -8.04
N SER A 56 0.35 4.59 -8.66
CA SER A 56 1.00 5.69 -7.94
C SER A 56 0.02 6.53 -7.11
N PHE A 57 -1.16 6.85 -7.67
CA PHE A 57 -2.18 7.63 -6.96
C PHE A 57 -2.72 6.89 -5.72
N PHE A 58 -2.99 5.60 -5.85
CA PHE A 58 -3.49 4.78 -4.74
C PHE A 58 -2.38 4.25 -3.83
N LYS A 59 -1.11 4.47 -4.17
CA LYS A 59 0.08 3.96 -3.46
C LYS A 59 0.07 2.42 -3.32
N VAL A 60 -0.24 1.73 -4.40
CA VAL A 60 -0.25 0.26 -4.48
C VAL A 60 0.58 -0.24 -5.66
N SER A 61 0.93 -1.52 -5.67
CA SER A 61 1.59 -2.17 -6.81
C SER A 61 0.65 -2.24 -8.02
N PRO A 62 1.17 -2.18 -9.27
CA PRO A 62 0.42 -2.53 -10.48
C PRO A 62 -0.26 -3.91 -10.38
N GLU A 63 0.42 -4.88 -9.79
CA GLU A 63 -0.05 -6.26 -9.60
C GLU A 63 -1.27 -6.32 -8.70
N TYR A 64 -1.26 -5.61 -7.56
CA TYR A 64 -2.41 -5.48 -6.69
C TYR A 64 -3.57 -4.77 -7.38
N LEU A 65 -3.29 -3.69 -8.13
CA LEU A 65 -4.34 -2.97 -8.85
C LEU A 65 -5.04 -3.86 -9.87
N LEU A 66 -4.27 -4.71 -10.58
CA LEU A 66 -4.79 -5.70 -11.53
C LEU A 66 -5.42 -6.94 -10.86
N GLY A 67 -5.34 -7.07 -9.53
CA GLY A 67 -5.90 -8.20 -8.79
C GLY A 67 -5.11 -9.49 -8.92
N PHE A 68 -3.81 -9.41 -9.21
CA PHE A 68 -2.89 -10.56 -9.20
C PHE A 68 -2.36 -10.89 -7.80
N GLU A 69 -2.46 -9.96 -6.86
CA GLU A 69 -2.16 -10.16 -5.45
C GLU A 69 -3.50 -10.22 -4.68
N ASP A 70 -3.79 -11.35 -4.03
CA ASP A 70 -4.80 -11.37 -2.96
C ASP A 70 -4.35 -10.45 -1.81
N ASP A 71 -5.30 -9.98 -0.98
CA ASP A 71 -5.15 -9.02 0.14
C ASP A 71 -4.16 -9.45 1.28
N LYS A 72 -3.04 -10.08 0.95
CA LYS A 72 -1.96 -10.43 1.84
C LYS A 72 -0.72 -9.58 1.51
N LYS A 73 -0.73 -8.36 2.08
CA LYS A 73 0.41 -7.43 2.30
C LYS A 73 0.75 -6.56 1.09
N LYS A 74 0.74 -5.22 1.16
CA LYS A 74 1.54 -4.36 2.05
C LYS A 74 0.82 -3.04 2.41
N ASP A 75 -0.08 -3.07 3.38
CA ASP A 75 0.07 -2.09 4.45
C ASP A 75 1.08 -2.73 5.39
N ASN A 76 2.25 -2.14 5.60
CA ASN A 76 3.10 -2.55 6.73
C ASN A 76 2.42 -2.06 8.02
N ILE A 77 1.23 -2.58 8.34
CA ILE A 77 0.80 -2.67 9.73
C ILE A 77 1.67 -3.78 10.31
N ILE A 78 2.89 -3.42 10.72
CA ILE A 78 3.67 -4.27 11.61
C ILE A 78 2.83 -4.33 12.88
N THR A 79 2.25 -5.49 13.18
CA THR A 79 1.50 -5.64 14.43
C THR A 79 2.48 -5.48 15.60
N LYS A 80 1.98 -5.07 16.77
CA LYS A 80 2.81 -4.92 17.96
C LYS A 80 3.59 -6.21 18.25
N GLU A 81 2.96 -7.36 18.02
CA GLU A 81 3.54 -8.68 18.21
C GLU A 81 4.67 -8.95 17.21
N GLN A 82 4.50 -8.56 15.94
CA GLN A 82 5.54 -8.72 14.94
C GLN A 82 6.74 -7.82 15.24
N LEU A 83 6.51 -6.55 15.57
CA LEU A 83 7.57 -5.62 15.97
C LEU A 83 8.32 -6.12 17.21
N THR A 84 7.60 -6.71 18.17
CA THR A 84 8.21 -7.27 19.39
C THR A 84 9.15 -8.42 19.03
N LYS A 85 8.74 -9.33 18.13
CA LYS A 85 9.58 -10.44 17.66
C LYS A 85 10.81 -9.95 16.90
N ASP A 86 10.63 -8.97 16.02
CA ASP A 86 11.71 -8.42 15.22
C ASP A 86 12.77 -7.72 16.11
N ASN A 87 12.31 -6.98 17.13
CA ASN A 87 13.20 -6.37 18.12
C ASN A 87 13.95 -7.43 18.95
N MET A 88 13.26 -8.49 19.40
CA MET A 88 13.93 -9.59 20.12
C MET A 88 15.01 -10.24 19.26
N ALA A 89 14.69 -10.55 18.00
CA ALA A 89 15.65 -11.13 17.07
C ALA A 89 16.86 -10.22 16.83
N PHE A 90 16.66 -8.91 16.70
CA PHE A 90 17.74 -7.93 16.57
C PHE A 90 18.71 -7.95 17.76
N PHE A 91 18.18 -7.98 19.00
CA PHE A 91 19.04 -8.01 20.20
C PHE A 91 19.75 -9.35 20.40
N GLU A 92 19.16 -10.46 19.94
CA GLU A 92 19.75 -11.81 19.99
C GLU A 92 20.77 -12.07 18.87
N ALA A 93 20.72 -11.29 17.78
CA ALA A 93 21.60 -11.44 16.62
C ALA A 93 23.07 -11.32 17.04
N LYS A 94 23.89 -12.34 16.72
CA LYS A 94 25.31 -12.41 17.08
C LYS A 94 26.23 -11.65 16.11
N ASP A 95 25.73 -11.39 14.91
CA ASP A 95 26.39 -10.67 13.82
C ASP A 95 26.25 -9.15 13.96
N ILE A 96 25.43 -8.68 14.90
CA ILE A 96 25.28 -7.26 15.24
C ILE A 96 26.13 -6.95 16.46
N SER A 97 26.94 -5.90 16.38
CA SER A 97 27.83 -5.51 17.47
C SER A 97 27.04 -4.99 18.68
N ASP A 98 27.63 -5.12 19.87
CA ASP A 98 27.02 -4.58 21.09
C ASP A 98 26.92 -3.04 21.05
N GLU A 99 27.83 -2.37 20.33
CA GLU A 99 27.79 -0.92 20.15
C GLU A 99 26.59 -0.49 19.30
N ASP A 100 26.33 -1.17 18.18
CA ASP A 100 25.15 -0.87 17.33
C ASP A 100 23.84 -1.11 18.08
N LYS A 101 23.79 -2.15 18.93
CA LYS A 101 22.63 -2.43 19.79
C LYS A 101 22.43 -1.32 20.83
N LYS A 102 23.53 -0.80 21.38
CA LYS A 102 23.50 0.28 22.36
C LYS A 102 23.03 1.59 21.72
N GLU A 103 23.54 1.93 20.54
CA GLU A 103 23.09 3.11 19.77
C GLU A 103 21.58 3.06 19.52
N MET A 104 21.06 1.89 19.14
CA MET A 104 19.62 1.71 18.95
C MET A 104 18.81 2.02 20.22
N ILE A 105 19.26 1.52 21.38
CA ILE A 105 18.61 1.78 22.67
C ILE A 105 18.63 3.28 23.00
N GLU A 106 19.74 3.97 22.77
CA GLU A 106 19.86 5.41 23.01
C GLU A 106 18.87 6.20 22.13
N LEU A 107 18.76 5.87 20.85
CA LEU A 107 17.78 6.47 19.94
C LEU A 107 16.33 6.24 20.42
N LEU A 108 16.00 5.05 20.90
CA LEU A 108 14.68 4.76 21.47
C LEU A 108 14.38 5.58 22.72
N GLN A 109 15.37 5.74 23.61
CA GLN A 109 15.25 6.54 24.82
C GLN A 109 15.02 8.01 24.50
N GLU A 110 15.79 8.58 23.57
CA GLU A 110 15.60 9.95 23.09
C GLU A 110 14.22 10.15 22.48
N PHE A 111 13.80 9.24 21.59
CA PHE A 111 12.48 9.31 20.98
C PHE A 111 11.36 9.30 22.03
N TYR A 112 11.45 8.39 23.02
CA TYR A 112 10.49 8.32 24.11
C TYR A 112 10.48 9.61 24.95
N TYR A 113 11.66 10.15 25.26
CA TYR A 113 11.79 11.40 26.01
C TYR A 113 11.10 12.55 25.27
N LYS A 114 11.38 12.70 23.97
CA LYS A 114 10.76 13.73 23.11
C LYS A 114 9.24 13.61 23.13
N GLN A 115 8.70 12.43 22.83
CA GLN A 115 7.24 12.23 22.78
C GLN A 115 6.53 12.48 24.12
N LYS A 116 7.19 12.18 25.25
CA LYS A 116 6.57 12.26 26.56
C LYS A 116 6.72 13.63 27.23
N TYR A 117 7.84 14.31 27.01
CA TYR A 117 8.22 15.50 27.78
C TYR A 117 8.47 16.75 26.92
N GLU A 118 8.79 16.60 25.63
CA GLU A 118 8.92 17.72 24.69
C GLU A 118 7.66 17.78 23.81
N LYS A 119 6.62 18.46 24.28
CA LYS A 119 5.42 18.76 23.47
C LYS A 119 5.65 19.97 22.57
#